data_AF-A0A7W5NSY4-F1
#
_entry.id   AF-A0A7W5NSY4-F1
#
_cell.length_a   1.000
_cell.length_b   1.000
_cell.length_c   1.000
_cell.angle_alpha   90.00
_cell.angle_beta   90.00
_cell.angle_gamma   90.00
#
_symmetry.space_group_name_H-M   'P 1'
#
loop_
_entity.id
_entity.type
_entity.pdbx_description
1 polymer ?
#
loop_
_entity_poly.entity_id
_entity_poly.type
_entity_poly.pdbx_seq_one_letter_code
_entity_poly.pdbx_strand_id
1 'polypeptide(L)'
;MFHRFRAVPAACCLLFTAFSASAAAPAVRSEVKGLHIAARDALPAPREPQMLEEGHFCRMQVTEPKTTAGRAVAARGWYVTSEVQAGGYTSVGAFSRGGEGTSGTCLIADGNVFVFRGPALAAIVYGDPAEDEYVGGPIGGVAGTTLPDRVRITDRTPPNLAQADLRFSADAIEVVAVAERETFCGNLVIPNLRGMDIPKARKILAKGGWRPAPPAATDEEDRFDAAAGYRAEGLTEFETCSGTGYGFCAVNYERADGAQLHVTTLGDEPPTVSAYDVQCEAR
;
A
#
# COMPACT_ATOMS: atom_id res chain seq x y z
N MET A 1 77.61 28.41 -31.35
CA MET A 1 77.20 28.71 -29.97
C MET A 1 75.67 28.82 -29.95
N PHE A 2 75.02 27.78 -29.42
CA PHE A 2 73.60 27.63 -29.03
C PHE A 2 72.47 28.29 -29.86
N HIS A 3 71.81 27.49 -30.71
CA HIS A 3 70.42 27.73 -31.12
C HIS A 3 69.46 26.98 -30.19
N ARG A 4 68.55 27.72 -29.56
CA ARG A 4 67.48 27.23 -28.66
C ARG A 4 66.35 26.63 -29.48
N PHE A 5 66.07 25.34 -29.31
CA PHE A 5 64.81 24.73 -29.72
C PHE A 5 63.75 24.96 -28.62
N ARG A 6 62.65 25.62 -28.97
CA ARG A 6 61.45 25.76 -28.14
C ARG A 6 60.58 24.53 -28.38
N ALA A 7 60.40 23.69 -27.36
CA ALA A 7 59.39 22.64 -27.36
C ALA A 7 58.02 23.24 -27.01
N VAL A 8 57.02 22.97 -27.85
CA VAL A 8 55.60 23.27 -27.59
C VAL A 8 54.98 22.00 -26.99
N PRO A 9 54.30 22.05 -25.84
CA PRO A 9 53.61 20.87 -25.31
C PRO A 9 52.29 20.70 -26.06
N ALA A 10 52.10 19.53 -26.67
CA ALA A 10 50.82 19.11 -27.23
C ALA A 10 49.85 18.79 -26.08
N ALA A 11 48.84 19.64 -25.90
CA ALA A 11 47.72 19.38 -25.01
C ALA A 11 46.86 18.27 -25.61
N CYS A 12 46.99 17.06 -25.08
CA CYS A 12 46.16 15.92 -25.44
C CYS A 12 44.81 16.05 -24.73
N CYS A 13 43.81 16.63 -25.41
CA CYS A 13 42.42 16.63 -24.96
C CYS A 13 41.89 15.19 -24.98
N LEU A 14 41.91 14.53 -23.81
CA LEU A 14 41.17 13.29 -23.57
C LEU A 14 39.67 13.62 -23.56
N LEU A 15 39.03 13.43 -24.70
CA LEU A 15 37.58 13.37 -24.80
C LEU A 15 37.10 12.12 -24.05
N PHE A 16 36.70 12.30 -22.78
CA PHE A 16 35.90 11.31 -22.08
C PHE A 16 34.53 11.25 -22.76
N THR A 17 34.36 10.30 -23.68
CA THR A 17 33.04 9.86 -24.11
C THR A 17 32.38 9.15 -22.94
N ALA A 18 31.61 9.91 -22.15
CA ALA A 18 30.68 9.32 -21.20
C ALA A 18 29.65 8.53 -22.02
N PHE A 19 29.84 7.21 -22.10
CA PHE A 19 28.79 6.30 -22.51
C PHE A 19 27.70 6.39 -21.43
N SER A 20 26.69 7.21 -21.68
CA SER A 20 25.41 7.11 -20.98
C SER A 20 24.82 5.75 -21.36
N ALA A 21 25.11 4.72 -20.57
CA ALA A 21 24.40 3.47 -20.64
C ALA A 21 22.94 3.77 -20.31
N SER A 22 22.10 3.83 -21.35
CA SER A 22 20.65 3.87 -21.17
C SER A 22 20.29 2.57 -20.46
N ALA A 23 20.00 2.66 -19.17
CA ALA A 23 19.53 1.51 -18.41
C ALA A 23 18.26 1.02 -19.10
N ALA A 24 18.27 -0.25 -19.55
CA ALA A 24 17.11 -0.85 -20.18
C ALA A 24 15.89 -0.70 -19.24
N ALA A 25 14.73 -0.42 -19.82
CA ALA A 25 13.49 -0.36 -19.07
C ALA A 25 13.30 -1.68 -18.30
N PRO A 26 12.87 -1.63 -17.02
CA PRO A 26 12.69 -2.85 -16.24
C PRO A 26 11.63 -3.73 -16.91
N ALA A 27 11.85 -5.04 -16.88
CA ALA A 27 10.82 -6.00 -17.23
C ALA A 27 9.63 -5.85 -16.28
N VAL A 28 8.41 -6.01 -16.80
CA VAL A 28 7.20 -5.95 -15.97
C VAL A 28 6.43 -7.26 -16.06
N ARG A 29 5.85 -7.71 -14.94
CA ARG A 29 5.01 -8.91 -14.89
C ARG A 29 3.97 -8.83 -13.78
N SER A 30 2.80 -9.44 -14.00
CA SER A 30 1.78 -9.62 -12.98
C SER A 30 1.48 -11.10 -12.80
N GLU A 31 1.46 -11.54 -11.55
CA GLU A 31 1.06 -12.89 -11.12
C GLU A 31 -0.33 -12.88 -10.47
N VAL A 32 -0.91 -11.69 -10.25
CA VAL A 32 -2.18 -11.51 -9.55
C VAL A 32 -3.30 -11.35 -10.56
N LYS A 33 -4.28 -12.27 -10.52
CA LYS A 33 -5.46 -12.22 -11.39
C LYS A 33 -6.20 -10.89 -11.20
N GLY A 34 -6.57 -10.27 -12.31
CA GLY A 34 -7.30 -9.00 -12.34
C GLY A 34 -6.44 -7.75 -12.12
N LEU A 35 -5.13 -7.90 -11.91
CA LEU A 35 -4.17 -6.81 -11.91
C LEU A 35 -3.19 -6.97 -13.06
N HIS A 36 -2.90 -5.86 -13.72
CA HIS A 36 -2.04 -5.80 -14.90
C HIS A 36 -0.95 -4.76 -14.69
N ILE A 37 0.18 -4.97 -15.35
CA ILE A 37 1.29 -4.00 -15.33
C ILE A 37 1.85 -3.82 -16.73
N ALA A 38 2.15 -2.58 -17.07
CA ALA A 38 2.74 -2.22 -18.35
C ALA A 38 3.94 -1.29 -18.17
N ALA A 39 5.04 -1.60 -18.84
CA ALA A 39 6.17 -0.68 -18.96
C ALA A 39 5.77 0.50 -19.84
N ARG A 40 5.94 1.72 -19.33
CA ARG A 40 5.54 2.97 -19.99
C ARG A 40 6.53 4.06 -19.64
N ASP A 41 6.88 4.86 -20.63
CA ASP A 41 7.75 6.03 -20.53
C ASP A 41 6.96 7.36 -20.52
N ALA A 42 5.70 7.33 -20.97
CA ALA A 42 4.80 8.47 -20.99
C ALA A 42 3.63 8.29 -20.01
N LEU A 43 3.38 9.34 -19.22
CA LEU A 43 2.27 9.38 -18.28
C LEU A 43 0.95 9.69 -19.03
N PRO A 44 -0.04 8.77 -19.01
CA PRO A 44 -1.30 8.97 -19.71
C PRO A 44 -2.21 9.95 -18.97
N ALA A 45 -3.11 10.61 -19.72
CA ALA A 45 -4.27 11.25 -19.12
C ALA A 45 -5.22 10.17 -18.56
N PRO A 46 -5.99 10.48 -17.52
CA PRO A 46 -7.18 9.68 -17.23
C PRO A 46 -8.13 9.73 -18.42
N ARG A 47 -8.81 8.61 -18.67
CA ARG A 47 -9.91 8.57 -19.64
C ARG A 47 -11.14 9.15 -18.96
N GLU A 48 -11.78 10.13 -19.59
CA GLU A 48 -13.06 10.69 -19.14
C GLU A 48 -13.06 11.04 -17.63
N PRO A 49 -12.11 11.87 -17.15
CA PRO A 49 -11.99 12.17 -15.73
C PRO A 49 -13.25 12.88 -15.22
N GLN A 50 -13.68 12.50 -14.01
CA GLN A 50 -14.72 13.21 -13.28
C GLN A 50 -14.10 14.44 -12.61
N MET A 51 -14.78 15.58 -12.70
CA MET A 51 -14.42 16.75 -11.91
C MET A 51 -15.04 16.61 -10.51
N LEU A 52 -14.19 16.49 -9.49
CA LEU A 52 -14.62 16.48 -8.09
C LEU A 52 -14.80 17.91 -7.59
N GLU A 53 -16.01 18.45 -7.70
CA GLU A 53 -16.39 19.77 -7.20
C GLU A 53 -16.12 19.94 -5.69
N GLU A 54 -16.04 21.19 -5.24
CA GLU A 54 -15.95 21.49 -3.80
C GLU A 54 -17.10 20.81 -3.04
N GLY A 55 -16.78 20.14 -1.93
CA GLY A 55 -17.75 19.37 -1.15
C GLY A 55 -18.02 17.94 -1.65
N HIS A 56 -17.49 17.52 -2.80
CA HIS A 56 -17.63 16.12 -3.25
C HIS A 56 -16.96 15.17 -2.25
N PHE A 57 -17.69 14.18 -1.73
CA PHE A 57 -17.23 13.28 -0.65
C PHE A 57 -15.91 12.56 -0.99
N CYS A 58 -15.72 12.12 -2.25
CA CYS A 58 -14.45 11.54 -2.69
C CYS A 58 -13.21 12.44 -2.58
N ARG A 59 -13.36 13.76 -2.37
CA ARG A 59 -12.21 14.63 -2.11
C ARG A 59 -11.45 14.24 -0.85
N MET A 60 -12.09 13.56 0.10
CA MET A 60 -11.44 13.03 1.30
C MET A 60 -10.36 11.97 1.00
N GLN A 61 -10.41 11.35 -0.19
CA GLN A 61 -9.39 10.38 -0.62
C GLN A 61 -8.18 11.04 -1.27
N VAL A 62 -8.28 12.31 -1.65
CA VAL A 62 -7.24 13.04 -2.38
C VAL A 62 -6.23 13.62 -1.40
N THR A 63 -4.96 13.42 -1.69
CA THR A 63 -3.83 13.94 -0.91
C THR A 63 -3.05 14.97 -1.72
N GLU A 64 -2.54 16.00 -1.04
CA GLU A 64 -1.59 16.94 -1.61
C GLU A 64 -0.30 16.20 -2.02
N PRO A 65 0.11 16.21 -3.31
CA PRO A 65 1.30 15.49 -3.75
C PRO A 65 2.59 16.13 -3.21
N LYS A 66 3.39 15.33 -2.52
CA LYS A 66 4.66 15.73 -1.90
C LYS A 66 5.86 15.45 -2.79
N THR A 67 5.82 14.39 -3.60
CA THR A 67 6.94 14.03 -4.47
C THR A 67 6.83 14.68 -5.85
N THR A 68 7.94 14.72 -6.59
CA THR A 68 7.94 15.15 -7.99
C THR A 68 7.09 14.23 -8.86
N ALA A 69 7.08 12.93 -8.56
CA ALA A 69 6.25 11.95 -9.26
C ALA A 69 4.76 12.22 -9.04
N GLY A 70 4.33 12.42 -7.79
CA GLY A 70 2.93 12.75 -7.48
C GLY A 70 2.48 14.06 -8.10
N ARG A 71 3.33 15.10 -8.08
CA ARG A 71 3.02 16.36 -8.79
C ARG A 71 2.87 16.16 -10.30
N ALA A 72 3.68 15.30 -10.91
CA ALA A 72 3.54 14.97 -12.34
C ALA A 72 2.23 14.21 -12.62
N VAL A 73 1.85 13.26 -11.76
CA VAL A 73 0.57 12.54 -11.81
C VAL A 73 -0.60 13.49 -11.70
N ALA A 74 -0.60 14.37 -10.70
CA ALA A 74 -1.64 15.38 -10.50
C ALA A 74 -1.75 16.37 -11.67
N ALA A 75 -0.61 16.87 -12.17
CA ALA A 75 -0.57 17.78 -13.31
C ALA A 75 -1.14 17.15 -14.61
N ARG A 76 -1.22 15.82 -14.67
CA ARG A 76 -1.80 15.09 -15.79
C ARG A 76 -3.31 14.89 -15.67
N GLY A 77 -3.91 15.30 -14.55
CA GLY A 77 -5.37 15.26 -14.30
C GLY A 77 -5.82 14.13 -13.36
N TRP A 78 -4.89 13.42 -12.73
CA TRP A 78 -5.21 12.36 -11.78
C TRP A 78 -5.36 12.90 -10.35
N TYR A 79 -6.26 12.32 -9.55
CA TYR A 79 -6.35 12.59 -8.12
C TYR A 79 -5.41 11.66 -7.35
N VAL A 80 -4.30 12.20 -6.84
CA VAL A 80 -3.31 11.44 -6.07
C VAL A 80 -3.88 11.06 -4.71
N THR A 81 -3.74 9.80 -4.32
CA THR A 81 -4.23 9.26 -3.03
C THR A 81 -3.12 8.96 -2.05
N SER A 82 -1.93 8.65 -2.56
CA SER A 82 -0.83 8.11 -1.77
C SER A 82 0.46 8.08 -2.58
N GLU A 83 1.59 8.20 -1.88
CA GLU A 83 2.92 8.14 -2.45
C GLU A 83 3.83 7.33 -1.51
N VAL A 84 4.53 6.33 -2.04
CA VAL A 84 5.43 5.47 -1.25
C VAL A 84 6.74 5.27 -2.00
N GLN A 85 7.86 5.33 -1.28
CA GLN A 85 9.19 5.05 -1.82
C GLN A 85 9.71 3.72 -1.30
N ALA A 86 10.10 2.83 -2.21
CA ALA A 86 10.74 1.55 -1.89
C ALA A 86 11.53 1.04 -3.10
N GLY A 87 12.55 0.23 -2.88
CA GLY A 87 13.33 -0.39 -3.97
C GLY A 87 13.99 0.60 -4.95
N GLY A 88 14.20 1.86 -4.56
CA GLY A 88 14.70 2.92 -5.45
C GLY A 88 13.65 3.52 -6.41
N TYR A 89 12.36 3.20 -6.20
CA TYR A 89 11.23 3.72 -6.94
C TYR A 89 10.35 4.60 -6.07
N THR A 90 9.56 5.46 -6.73
CA THR A 90 8.41 6.15 -6.13
C THR A 90 7.13 5.63 -6.78
N SER A 91 6.27 5.00 -6.00
CA SER A 91 4.94 4.57 -6.40
C SER A 91 3.90 5.60 -5.99
N VAL A 92 3.01 5.95 -6.91
CA VAL A 92 1.94 6.94 -6.71
C VAL A 92 0.61 6.27 -7.01
N GLY A 93 -0.23 6.12 -5.99
CA GLY A 93 -1.63 5.72 -6.16
C GLY A 93 -2.45 6.92 -6.59
N ALA A 94 -3.34 6.74 -7.55
CA ALA A 94 -4.27 7.78 -7.97
C ALA A 94 -5.54 7.20 -8.59
N PHE A 95 -6.55 8.04 -8.74
CA PHE A 95 -7.83 7.70 -9.39
C PHE A 95 -8.34 8.88 -10.22
N SER A 96 -9.37 8.65 -11.04
CA SER A 96 -9.97 9.71 -11.85
C SER A 96 -11.48 9.83 -11.74
N ARG A 97 -12.15 8.85 -11.12
CA ARG A 97 -13.59 8.88 -10.86
C ARG A 97 -13.90 8.31 -9.47
N GLY A 98 -15.01 8.70 -8.88
CA GLY A 98 -15.46 8.14 -7.60
C GLY A 98 -16.96 8.23 -7.44
N GLY A 99 -17.55 7.11 -7.01
CA GLY A 99 -18.98 6.95 -6.75
C GLY A 99 -19.31 6.94 -5.26
N GLU A 100 -20.58 7.26 -4.94
CA GLU A 100 -21.06 7.27 -3.57
C GLU A 100 -21.39 5.84 -3.12
N GLY A 101 -20.77 5.43 -2.02
CA GLY A 101 -21.08 4.21 -1.29
C GLY A 101 -21.94 4.50 -0.06
N THR A 102 -22.35 3.44 0.63
CA THR A 102 -23.10 3.56 1.87
C THR A 102 -22.34 4.37 2.93
N SER A 103 -23.09 5.12 3.75
CA SER A 103 -22.57 5.93 4.85
C SER A 103 -21.51 6.96 4.42
N GLY A 104 -21.64 7.53 3.22
CA GLY A 104 -20.72 8.55 2.69
C GLY A 104 -19.35 8.00 2.27
N THR A 105 -19.25 6.69 2.04
CA THR A 105 -18.02 6.07 1.58
C THR A 105 -17.69 6.51 0.16
N CYS A 106 -16.43 6.86 -0.11
CA CYS A 106 -15.97 7.04 -1.47
C CYS A 106 -15.54 5.70 -2.08
N LEU A 107 -16.25 5.29 -3.14
CA LEU A 107 -15.87 4.16 -3.98
C LEU A 107 -15.05 4.70 -5.15
N ILE A 108 -13.73 4.66 -5.04
CA ILE A 108 -12.88 5.16 -6.12
C ILE A 108 -12.97 4.25 -7.33
N ALA A 109 -12.91 4.81 -8.53
CA ALA A 109 -12.93 4.09 -9.81
C ALA A 109 -11.81 4.59 -10.72
N ASP A 110 -11.46 3.76 -11.71
CA ASP A 110 -10.32 3.96 -12.62
C ASP A 110 -9.00 4.21 -11.88
N GLY A 111 -8.80 3.56 -10.74
CA GLY A 111 -7.58 3.70 -9.98
C GLY A 111 -6.38 3.03 -10.67
N ASN A 112 -5.22 3.68 -10.54
CA ASN A 112 -3.94 3.22 -11.06
C ASN A 112 -2.83 3.41 -10.01
N VAL A 113 -1.75 2.65 -10.17
CA VAL A 113 -0.48 2.92 -9.49
C VAL A 113 0.59 3.23 -10.53
N PHE A 114 1.14 4.44 -10.46
CA PHE A 114 2.22 4.90 -11.32
C PHE A 114 3.56 4.71 -10.63
N VAL A 115 4.52 4.09 -11.31
CA VAL A 115 5.82 3.73 -10.75
C VAL A 115 6.91 4.51 -11.44
N PHE A 116 7.66 5.30 -10.68
CA PHE A 116 8.71 6.17 -11.19
C PHE A 116 10.10 5.76 -10.68
N ARG A 117 11.10 5.87 -11.55
CA ARG A 117 12.52 5.82 -11.18
C ARG A 117 13.09 7.23 -11.35
N GLY A 118 13.27 7.94 -10.24
CA GLY A 118 13.53 9.38 -10.28
C GLY A 118 12.36 10.12 -10.96
N PRO A 119 12.59 10.98 -11.97
CA PRO A 119 11.52 11.67 -12.69
C PRO A 119 10.88 10.83 -13.81
N ALA A 120 11.49 9.71 -14.20
CA ALA A 120 11.03 8.92 -15.33
C ALA A 120 9.95 7.91 -14.92
N LEU A 121 8.84 7.87 -15.67
CA LEU A 121 7.86 6.79 -15.53
C LEU A 121 8.51 5.47 -15.98
N ALA A 122 8.33 4.44 -15.17
CA ALA A 122 8.85 3.09 -15.44
C ALA A 122 7.72 2.12 -15.75
N ALA A 123 6.62 2.19 -14.99
CA ALA A 123 5.48 1.30 -15.17
C ALA A 123 4.17 1.91 -14.68
N ILE A 124 3.06 1.34 -15.15
CA ILE A 124 1.71 1.61 -14.67
C ILE A 124 1.08 0.27 -14.30
N VAL A 125 0.53 0.20 -13.09
CA VAL A 125 -0.32 -0.90 -12.63
C VAL A 125 -1.77 -0.45 -12.72
N TYR A 126 -2.63 -1.30 -13.27
CA TYR A 126 -4.06 -1.06 -13.44
C TYR A 126 -4.84 -2.34 -13.18
N GLY A 127 -6.08 -2.20 -12.73
CA GLY A 127 -6.98 -3.33 -12.53
C GLY A 127 -7.78 -3.67 -13.78
N ASP A 128 -8.49 -4.80 -13.74
CA ASP A 128 -9.65 -5.01 -14.60
C ASP A 128 -10.66 -3.85 -14.43
N PRO A 129 -11.38 -3.48 -15.49
CA PRO A 129 -12.44 -2.47 -15.39
C PRO A 129 -13.45 -2.86 -14.30
N ALA A 130 -13.90 -1.88 -13.52
CA ALA A 130 -14.98 -2.10 -12.58
C ALA A 130 -16.25 -2.55 -13.33
N GLU A 131 -16.99 -3.50 -12.76
CA GLU A 131 -18.24 -4.01 -13.34
C GLU A 131 -19.31 -2.90 -13.41
N ASP A 132 -19.35 -2.03 -12.39
CA ASP A 132 -20.08 -0.76 -12.38
C ASP A 132 -19.43 0.26 -11.43
N GLU A 133 -19.89 1.51 -11.47
CA GLU A 133 -19.37 2.62 -10.66
C GLU A 133 -19.70 2.54 -9.16
N TYR A 134 -20.65 1.68 -8.76
CA TYR A 134 -21.12 1.50 -7.39
C TYR A 134 -20.37 0.37 -6.65
N VAL A 135 -19.46 -0.32 -7.32
CA VAL A 135 -18.56 -1.31 -6.70
C VAL A 135 -17.18 -0.71 -6.42
N GLY A 136 -16.80 0.34 -7.15
CA GLY A 136 -15.45 0.87 -7.14
C GLY A 136 -14.47 -0.03 -7.92
N GLY A 137 -13.24 0.48 -8.10
CA GLY A 137 -12.14 -0.20 -8.77
C GLY A 137 -11.32 -1.04 -7.80
N PRO A 138 -10.57 -2.04 -8.32
CA PRO A 138 -9.81 -2.95 -7.49
C PRO A 138 -8.54 -2.32 -6.90
N ILE A 139 -8.09 -1.16 -7.40
CA ILE A 139 -6.89 -0.48 -6.93
C ILE A 139 -7.08 1.04 -6.96
N GLY A 140 -6.13 1.75 -6.37
CA GLY A 140 -5.96 3.21 -6.52
C GLY A 140 -5.17 3.85 -5.39
N GLY A 141 -4.65 3.03 -4.46
CA GLY A 141 -3.75 3.45 -3.41
C GLY A 141 -2.50 2.57 -3.30
N VAL A 142 -1.53 3.09 -2.57
CA VAL A 142 -0.32 2.39 -2.16
C VAL A 142 -0.03 2.64 -0.68
N ALA A 143 0.52 1.64 -0.01
CA ALA A 143 1.01 1.72 1.36
C ALA A 143 2.43 1.14 1.50
N GLY A 144 3.17 1.62 2.49
CA GLY A 144 4.47 1.04 2.86
C GLY A 144 4.31 -0.40 3.33
N THR A 145 5.38 -1.18 3.20
CA THR A 145 5.50 -2.51 3.81
C THR A 145 6.72 -2.53 4.73
N THR A 146 6.86 -3.59 5.52
CA THR A 146 8.12 -3.83 6.26
C THR A 146 9.27 -4.29 5.36
N LEU A 147 9.00 -4.60 4.09
CA LEU A 147 9.96 -5.11 3.12
C LEU A 147 10.48 -3.94 2.27
N PRO A 148 11.80 -3.69 2.23
CA PRO A 148 12.36 -2.48 1.60
C PRO A 148 12.26 -2.47 0.07
N ASP A 149 12.01 -3.64 -0.53
CA ASP A 149 11.87 -3.85 -1.97
C ASP A 149 10.41 -3.90 -2.42
N ARG A 150 9.45 -3.52 -1.56
CA ARG A 150 8.02 -3.69 -1.83
C ARG A 150 7.16 -2.53 -1.39
N VAL A 151 6.10 -2.31 -2.17
CA VAL A 151 4.97 -1.43 -1.86
C VAL A 151 3.69 -2.26 -1.88
N ARG A 152 2.78 -2.02 -0.95
CA ARG A 152 1.46 -2.64 -0.92
C ARG A 152 0.52 -1.88 -1.85
N ILE A 153 -0.11 -2.55 -2.80
CA ILE A 153 -1.21 -2.01 -3.61
C ILE A 153 -2.51 -2.16 -2.82
N THR A 154 -3.31 -1.10 -2.77
CA THR A 154 -4.60 -1.08 -2.09
C THR A 154 -5.72 -0.56 -2.99
N ASP A 155 -6.96 -0.93 -2.69
CA ASP A 155 -8.17 -0.44 -3.35
C ASP A 155 -8.54 1.00 -2.95
N ARG A 156 -7.94 1.52 -1.86
CA ARG A 156 -8.16 2.88 -1.30
C ARG A 156 -9.61 3.24 -0.99
N THR A 157 -10.52 2.29 -1.12
CA THR A 157 -11.90 2.36 -0.65
C THR A 157 -11.92 1.72 0.73
N PRO A 158 -12.48 2.35 1.78
CA PRO A 158 -12.65 1.71 3.09
C PRO A 158 -13.14 0.26 2.93
N PRO A 159 -12.43 -0.76 3.47
CA PRO A 159 -11.39 -0.73 4.51
C PRO A 159 -9.95 -0.37 4.10
N ASN A 160 -9.69 -0.05 2.83
CA ASN A 160 -8.35 0.03 2.23
C ASN A 160 -7.68 -1.35 2.18
N LEU A 161 -8.31 -2.30 1.49
CA LEU A 161 -7.85 -3.67 1.43
C LEU A 161 -6.55 -3.79 0.64
N ALA A 162 -5.70 -4.70 1.13
CA ALA A 162 -4.49 -5.13 0.46
C ALA A 162 -4.83 -6.03 -0.72
N GLN A 163 -4.42 -5.63 -1.92
CA GLN A 163 -4.76 -6.32 -3.17
C GLN A 163 -3.57 -7.15 -3.69
N ALA A 164 -2.37 -6.57 -3.63
CA ALA A 164 -1.14 -7.19 -4.08
C ALA A 164 0.07 -6.44 -3.51
N ASP A 165 1.27 -7.02 -3.64
CA ASP A 165 2.50 -6.27 -3.49
C ASP A 165 3.07 -5.93 -4.88
N LEU A 166 3.63 -4.74 -4.98
CA LEU A 166 4.53 -4.36 -6.05
C LEU A 166 5.96 -4.64 -5.57
N ARG A 167 6.62 -5.67 -6.12
CA ARG A 167 8.01 -6.04 -5.83
C ARG A 167 8.96 -5.40 -6.83
N PHE A 168 10.06 -4.86 -6.32
CA PHE A 168 11.13 -4.26 -7.09
C PHE A 168 12.39 -5.12 -7.04
N SER A 169 13.00 -5.32 -8.20
CA SER A 169 14.32 -5.94 -8.35
C SER A 169 15.19 -5.05 -9.25
N ALA A 170 16.45 -5.44 -9.47
CA ALA A 170 17.37 -4.67 -10.31
C ALA A 170 16.84 -4.50 -11.74
N ASP A 171 16.21 -5.56 -12.27
CA ASP A 171 15.80 -5.70 -13.66
C ASP A 171 14.28 -5.82 -13.87
N ALA A 172 13.47 -5.97 -12.80
CA ALA A 172 12.03 -6.13 -12.93
C ALA A 172 11.18 -5.40 -11.87
N ILE A 173 9.96 -5.04 -12.29
CA ILE A 173 8.86 -4.57 -11.43
C ILE A 173 7.73 -5.59 -11.55
N GLU A 174 7.24 -6.09 -10.43
CA GLU A 174 6.29 -7.21 -10.42
C GLU A 174 5.09 -6.94 -9.55
N VAL A 175 3.90 -7.23 -10.05
CA VAL A 175 2.70 -7.35 -9.22
C VAL A 175 2.58 -8.80 -8.77
N VAL A 176 2.76 -9.03 -7.48
CA VAL A 176 2.79 -10.36 -6.87
C VAL A 176 1.80 -10.43 -5.71
N ALA A 177 1.50 -11.66 -5.26
CA ALA A 177 0.70 -11.83 -4.06
C ALA A 177 1.30 -11.07 -2.86
N VAL A 178 0.42 -10.61 -1.97
CA VAL A 178 0.81 -10.00 -0.69
C VAL A 178 1.76 -10.95 0.03
N ALA A 179 2.91 -10.43 0.47
CA ALA A 179 3.97 -11.22 1.10
C ALA A 179 3.42 -12.13 2.20
N GLU A 180 3.85 -13.40 2.18
CA GLU A 180 3.38 -14.40 3.16
C GLU A 180 3.81 -14.09 4.59
N ARG A 181 4.85 -13.26 4.75
CA ARG A 181 5.40 -12.85 6.05
C ARG A 181 5.96 -11.44 5.94
N GLU A 182 5.86 -10.71 7.04
CA GLU A 182 6.42 -9.38 7.22
C GLU A 182 7.24 -9.35 8.51
N THR A 183 8.29 -8.52 8.56
CA THR A 183 9.18 -8.42 9.72
C THR A 183 9.06 -7.06 10.36
N PHE A 184 8.48 -7.03 11.55
CA PHE A 184 8.31 -5.82 12.34
C PHE A 184 9.46 -5.68 13.33
N CYS A 185 9.82 -4.45 13.67
CA CYS A 185 10.79 -4.15 14.74
C CYS A 185 12.15 -4.88 14.59
N GLY A 186 12.56 -5.13 13.34
CA GLY A 186 13.83 -5.76 12.98
C GLY A 186 13.82 -7.29 12.99
N ASN A 187 13.05 -7.96 13.85
CA ASN A 187 13.08 -9.42 13.98
C ASN A 187 11.72 -10.10 14.27
N LEU A 188 10.64 -9.34 14.45
CA LEU A 188 9.32 -9.89 14.74
C LEU A 188 8.62 -10.30 13.44
N VAL A 189 8.77 -11.57 13.08
CA VAL A 189 8.16 -12.13 11.87
C VAL A 189 6.69 -12.45 12.13
N ILE A 190 5.79 -11.77 11.42
CA ILE A 190 4.35 -12.02 11.45
C ILE A 190 3.93 -12.63 10.12
N PRO A 191 3.34 -13.85 10.11
CA PRO A 191 2.70 -14.40 8.92
C PRO A 191 1.57 -13.49 8.46
N ASN A 192 1.30 -13.45 7.15
CA ASN A 192 0.17 -12.71 6.63
C ASN A 192 -1.14 -13.27 7.20
N LEU A 193 -1.82 -12.46 8.01
CA LEU A 193 -3.07 -12.84 8.67
C LEU A 193 -4.30 -12.54 7.81
N ARG A 194 -4.16 -11.77 6.72
CA ARG A 194 -5.31 -11.24 5.97
C ARG A 194 -6.20 -12.36 5.41
N GLY A 195 -7.50 -12.16 5.53
CA GLY A 195 -8.53 -13.13 5.15
C GLY A 195 -8.66 -14.33 6.11
N MET A 196 -7.88 -14.41 7.18
CA MET A 196 -8.08 -15.43 8.21
C MET A 196 -9.15 -14.98 9.21
N ASP A 197 -9.96 -15.91 9.69
CA ASP A 197 -10.75 -15.70 10.90
C ASP A 197 -9.84 -15.58 12.14
N ILE A 198 -10.38 -14.99 13.21
CA ILE A 198 -9.64 -14.78 14.46
C ILE A 198 -9.21 -16.09 15.13
N PRO A 199 -10.03 -17.15 15.22
CA PRO A 199 -9.58 -18.44 15.78
C PRO A 199 -8.35 -19.02 15.07
N LYS A 200 -8.27 -18.92 13.75
CA LYS A 200 -7.12 -19.36 12.95
C LYS A 200 -5.91 -18.45 13.14
N ALA A 201 -6.11 -17.13 13.09
CA ALA A 201 -5.05 -16.15 13.33
C ALA A 201 -4.43 -16.34 14.73
N ARG A 202 -5.25 -16.48 15.78
CA ARG A 202 -4.81 -16.75 17.16
C ARG A 202 -3.91 -17.98 17.25
N LYS A 203 -4.29 -19.09 16.62
CA LYS A 203 -3.50 -20.34 16.64
C LYS A 203 -2.12 -20.16 16.01
N ILE A 204 -2.01 -19.32 14.98
CA ILE A 204 -0.73 -19.00 14.32
C ILE A 204 0.09 -18.07 15.21
N LEU A 205 -0.54 -17.01 15.73
CA LEU A 205 0.08 -16.00 16.58
C LEU A 205 0.63 -16.60 17.88
N ALA A 206 -0.09 -17.53 18.50
CA ALA A 206 0.35 -18.24 19.71
C ALA A 206 1.68 -18.98 19.51
N LYS A 207 1.94 -19.53 18.33
CA LYS A 207 3.24 -20.16 18.00
C LYS A 207 4.39 -19.15 17.96
N GLY A 208 4.08 -17.88 17.70
CA GLY A 208 5.01 -16.75 17.72
C GLY A 208 5.12 -16.05 19.09
N GLY A 209 4.53 -16.62 20.14
CA GLY A 209 4.58 -16.07 21.50
C GLY A 209 3.57 -14.96 21.79
N TRP A 210 2.67 -14.66 20.85
CA TRP A 210 1.58 -13.71 21.04
C TRP A 210 0.47 -14.31 21.90
N ARG A 211 -0.13 -13.49 22.76
CA ARG A 211 -1.25 -13.87 23.62
C ARG A 211 -2.39 -12.88 23.41
N PRO A 212 -3.66 -13.34 23.47
CA PRO A 212 -4.81 -12.43 23.51
C PRO A 212 -4.61 -11.35 24.58
N ALA A 213 -4.84 -10.09 24.23
CA ALA A 213 -4.82 -8.96 25.14
C ALA A 213 -6.26 -8.47 25.34
N PRO A 214 -6.93 -8.82 26.45
CA PRO A 214 -8.27 -8.34 26.73
C PRO A 214 -8.30 -6.82 26.93
N PRO A 215 -9.41 -6.15 26.61
CA PRO A 215 -9.56 -4.72 26.87
C PRO A 215 -9.38 -4.42 28.38
N ALA A 216 -8.74 -3.29 28.69
CA ALA A 216 -8.42 -2.91 30.07
C ALA A 216 -9.66 -2.65 30.94
N ALA A 217 -10.76 -2.24 30.31
CA ALA A 217 -12.07 -2.12 30.93
C ALA A 217 -13.13 -2.51 29.90
N THR A 218 -14.12 -3.28 30.35
CA THR A 218 -15.37 -3.52 29.63
C THR A 218 -16.49 -2.87 30.42
N ASP A 219 -17.33 -2.09 29.75
CA ASP A 219 -18.60 -1.71 30.34
C ASP A 219 -19.55 -2.91 30.19
N GLU A 220 -19.61 -3.77 31.21
CA GLU A 220 -20.45 -4.97 31.20
C GLU A 220 -21.95 -4.63 31.09
N GLU A 221 -22.34 -3.38 31.38
CA GLU A 221 -23.71 -2.89 31.25
C GLU A 221 -24.00 -2.28 29.87
N ASP A 222 -22.98 -2.08 29.03
CA ASP A 222 -23.17 -1.56 27.67
C ASP A 222 -23.76 -2.64 26.76
N ARG A 223 -25.09 -2.65 26.72
CA ARG A 223 -25.88 -3.48 25.79
C ARG A 223 -25.58 -3.23 24.30
N PHE A 224 -24.83 -2.19 23.96
CA PHE A 224 -24.41 -1.88 22.60
C PHE A 224 -22.98 -2.31 22.27
N ASP A 225 -22.29 -2.98 23.20
CA ASP A 225 -20.97 -3.54 22.94
C ASP A 225 -21.08 -4.75 22.00
N ALA A 226 -20.91 -4.48 20.71
CA ALA A 226 -20.93 -5.49 19.65
C ALA A 226 -19.80 -6.53 19.77
N ALA A 227 -18.75 -6.27 20.57
CA ALA A 227 -17.68 -7.23 20.83
C ALA A 227 -17.99 -8.19 22.00
N ALA A 228 -19.02 -7.92 22.81
CA ALA A 228 -19.35 -8.73 23.99
C ALA A 228 -19.67 -10.20 23.65
N GLY A 229 -20.36 -10.46 22.53
CA GLY A 229 -20.67 -11.82 22.07
C GLY A 229 -19.41 -12.65 21.81
N TYR A 230 -18.44 -12.09 21.07
CA TYR A 230 -17.17 -12.76 20.79
C TYR A 230 -16.39 -13.07 22.08
N ARG A 231 -16.37 -12.14 23.04
CA ARG A 231 -15.70 -12.35 24.33
C ARG A 231 -16.39 -13.44 25.16
N ALA A 232 -17.72 -13.48 25.18
CA ALA A 232 -18.50 -14.53 25.85
C ALA A 232 -18.23 -15.94 25.26
N GLU A 233 -17.89 -16.01 23.97
CA GLU A 233 -17.46 -17.24 23.29
C GLU A 233 -15.97 -17.60 23.51
N GLY A 234 -15.26 -16.84 24.35
CA GLY A 234 -13.85 -17.07 24.66
C GLY A 234 -12.87 -16.40 23.70
N LEU A 235 -13.35 -15.48 22.85
CA LEU A 235 -12.50 -14.61 22.05
C LEU A 235 -12.21 -13.29 22.79
N THR A 236 -11.47 -13.40 23.89
CA THR A 236 -11.25 -12.31 24.86
C THR A 236 -10.50 -11.10 24.30
N GLU A 237 -9.76 -11.24 23.19
CA GLU A 237 -9.00 -10.17 22.55
C GLU A 237 -9.84 -9.15 21.76
N PHE A 238 -11.14 -9.40 21.57
CA PHE A 238 -12.02 -8.43 20.90
C PHE A 238 -12.22 -7.21 21.79
N GLU A 239 -11.65 -6.07 21.39
CA GLU A 239 -11.74 -4.81 22.12
C GLU A 239 -13.08 -4.12 21.84
N THR A 240 -13.38 -3.85 20.56
CA THR A 240 -14.60 -3.17 20.14
C THR A 240 -14.98 -3.59 18.72
N CYS A 241 -16.27 -3.53 18.41
CA CYS A 241 -16.81 -3.79 17.07
C CYS A 241 -17.77 -2.68 16.66
N SER A 242 -17.79 -2.37 15.37
CA SER A 242 -18.78 -1.48 14.77
C SER A 242 -20.13 -2.19 14.74
N GLY A 243 -21.19 -1.55 15.24
CA GLY A 243 -22.53 -2.14 15.25
C GLY A 243 -23.25 -2.13 13.89
N THR A 244 -22.76 -1.39 12.89
CA THR A 244 -23.30 -1.37 11.52
C THR A 244 -22.19 -1.10 10.50
N GLY A 245 -22.47 -1.28 9.20
CA GLY A 245 -21.55 -0.97 8.10
C GLY A 245 -20.68 -2.16 7.69
N TYR A 246 -19.36 -1.97 7.65
CA TYR A 246 -18.40 -3.01 7.25
C TYR A 246 -18.12 -4.08 8.32
N GLY A 247 -18.73 -3.98 9.51
CA GLY A 247 -18.50 -4.92 10.60
C GLY A 247 -17.06 -4.90 11.12
N PHE A 248 -16.45 -3.72 11.24
CA PHE A 248 -15.06 -3.62 11.72
C PHE A 248 -14.96 -4.01 13.19
N CYS A 249 -14.00 -4.87 13.54
CA CYS A 249 -13.61 -5.07 14.93
C CYS A 249 -12.12 -4.79 15.13
N ALA A 250 -11.80 -4.24 16.31
CA ALA A 250 -10.45 -4.13 16.83
C ALA A 250 -10.15 -5.33 17.73
N VAL A 251 -9.01 -5.97 17.49
CA VAL A 251 -8.60 -7.21 18.12
C VAL A 251 -7.13 -7.11 18.52
N ASN A 252 -6.82 -7.31 19.80
CA ASN A 252 -5.49 -6.99 20.34
C ASN A 252 -4.73 -8.21 20.86
N TYR A 253 -3.43 -8.23 20.61
CA TYR A 253 -2.51 -9.22 21.16
C TYR A 253 -1.30 -8.56 21.77
N GLU A 254 -0.73 -9.22 22.77
CA GLU A 254 0.49 -8.79 23.44
C GLU A 254 1.54 -9.89 23.40
N ARG A 255 2.79 -9.51 23.65
CA ARG A 255 3.92 -10.41 23.84
C ARG A 255 4.69 -10.08 25.10
N ALA A 256 5.39 -11.09 25.61
CA ALA A 256 6.23 -10.98 26.79
C ALA A 256 7.38 -9.95 26.66
N ASP A 257 7.77 -9.59 25.44
CA ASP A 257 8.79 -8.57 25.14
C ASP A 257 8.21 -7.15 25.01
N GLY A 258 6.95 -6.94 25.40
CA GLY A 258 6.28 -5.64 25.38
C GLY A 258 5.70 -5.24 24.02
N ALA A 259 5.87 -6.06 22.97
CA ALA A 259 5.26 -5.78 21.67
C ALA A 259 3.73 -5.98 21.71
N GLN A 260 3.02 -5.07 21.04
CA GLN A 260 1.57 -5.10 20.85
C GLN A 260 1.25 -5.29 19.38
N LEU A 261 0.25 -6.12 19.08
CA LEU A 261 -0.26 -6.37 17.74
C LEU A 261 -1.73 -5.99 17.72
N HIS A 262 -2.05 -5.02 16.87
CA HIS A 262 -3.40 -4.55 16.64
C HIS A 262 -3.88 -5.18 15.34
N VAL A 263 -5.04 -5.81 15.39
CA VAL A 263 -5.67 -6.48 14.25
C VAL A 263 -7.02 -5.84 14.00
N THR A 264 -7.26 -5.44 12.76
CA THR A 264 -8.58 -5.01 12.31
C THR A 264 -9.20 -6.14 11.50
N THR A 265 -10.44 -6.48 11.81
CA THR A 265 -11.25 -7.42 11.02
C THR A 265 -12.36 -6.70 10.27
N LEU A 266 -12.97 -7.36 9.28
CA LEU A 266 -14.19 -6.91 8.61
C LEU A 266 -15.19 -8.06 8.43
N GLY A 267 -16.44 -7.70 8.23
CA GLY A 267 -17.57 -8.59 7.96
C GLY A 267 -18.17 -9.21 9.21
N ASP A 268 -19.41 -9.68 9.07
CA ASP A 268 -20.15 -10.34 10.14
C ASP A 268 -20.18 -11.85 9.84
N GLU A 269 -19.66 -12.68 10.76
CA GLU A 269 -19.82 -14.16 10.81
C GLU A 269 -19.01 -15.06 9.80
N PRO A 270 -17.78 -15.50 10.17
CA PRO A 270 -16.89 -14.87 11.14
C PRO A 270 -16.15 -13.69 10.51
N PRO A 271 -15.87 -12.63 11.29
CA PRO A 271 -15.05 -11.53 10.82
C PRO A 271 -13.66 -12.04 10.42
N THR A 272 -13.13 -11.53 9.32
CA THR A 272 -11.80 -11.89 8.82
C THR A 272 -10.84 -10.72 8.90
N VAL A 273 -9.56 -11.00 9.13
CA VAL A 273 -8.52 -9.98 9.25
C VAL A 273 -8.40 -9.19 7.94
N SER A 274 -8.53 -7.87 8.02
CA SER A 274 -8.36 -6.94 6.90
C SER A 274 -7.01 -6.23 6.97
N ALA A 275 -6.58 -5.86 8.18
CA ALA A 275 -5.33 -5.18 8.45
C ALA A 275 -4.76 -5.60 9.80
N TYR A 276 -3.47 -5.37 9.96
CA TYR A 276 -2.78 -5.52 11.23
C TYR A 276 -1.49 -4.70 11.23
N ASP A 277 -1.06 -4.29 12.41
CA ASP A 277 0.19 -3.60 12.64
C ASP A 277 0.78 -3.98 14.00
N VAL A 278 2.10 -3.76 14.14
CA VAL A 278 2.83 -4.07 15.37
C VAL A 278 3.40 -2.78 15.93
N GLN A 279 3.03 -2.48 17.17
CA GLN A 279 3.68 -1.47 17.98
C GLN A 279 4.72 -2.16 18.88
N CYS A 280 5.93 -1.62 18.88
CA CYS A 280 6.98 -2.08 19.77
C CYS A 280 7.26 -1.04 20.83
N GLU A 281 7.61 -1.48 22.04
CA GLU A 281 8.19 -0.57 23.02
C GLU A 281 9.45 0.07 22.43
N ALA A 282 9.56 1.40 22.60
CA ALA A 282 10.79 2.10 22.32
C ALA A 282 11.87 1.53 23.25
N ARG A 283 12.92 0.96 22.66
CA ARG A 283 14.13 0.60 23.41
C ARG A 283 14.98 1.83 23.69
#